data_AF-A0A968ULF5-F1
#
_entry.id   AF-A0A968ULF5-F1
#
_cell.length_a   1.000
_cell.length_b   1.000
_cell.length_c   1.000
_cell.angle_alpha   90.00
_cell.angle_beta   90.00
_cell.angle_gamma   90.00
#
_symmetry.space_group_name_H-M   'P 1'
#
loop_
_entity.id
_entity.type
_entity.pdbx_description
1 polymer ?
#
loop_
_entity_poly.entity_id
_entity_poly.type
_entity_poly.pdbx_seq_one_letter_code
_entity_poly.pdbx_strand_id
1 'polypeptide(L)' 'MHHSEEFGENFPGWRKRKSYIRYLPPYSPELNPTEIVWKFAKQYRLPISAYLSCENFVSPVEYVLKI' A
#
# COMPACT_ATOMS: atom_id res chain seq x y z
N MET A 1 0.38 11.21 5.14
CA MET A 1 -0.12 12.19 4.15
C MET A 1 1.07 12.64 3.30
N HIS A 2 0.99 12.52 1.97
CA HIS A 2 2.12 12.77 1.06
C HIS A 2 2.11 14.23 0.52
N HIS A 3 2.21 15.20 1.42
CA HIS A 3 2.16 16.64 1.08
C HIS A 3 3.45 17.40 1.44
N SER A 4 4.50 16.71 1.90
CA SER A 4 5.77 17.37 2.24
C SER A 4 6.48 17.90 0.99
N GLU A 5 7.28 18.95 1.19
CA GLU A 5 8.15 19.51 0.15
C GLU A 5 9.10 18.45 -0.39
N GLU A 6 9.77 17.70 0.50
CA GLU A 6 10.63 16.56 0.17
C GLU A 6 9.94 15.53 -0.76
N PHE A 7 8.64 15.28 -0.58
CA PHE A 7 7.89 14.39 -1.46
C PHE A 7 7.72 15.00 -2.87
N GLY A 8 7.47 16.30 -2.95
CA GLY A 8 7.35 17.07 -4.20
C GLY A 8 8.66 17.12 -5.02
N GLU A 9 9.79 17.21 -4.35
CA GLU A 9 11.14 17.23 -4.97
C GLU A 9 11.42 15.97 -5.80
N ASN A 10 10.76 14.85 -5.49
CA ASN A 10 10.90 13.60 -6.23
C ASN A 10 10.12 13.57 -7.56
N PHE A 11 9.15 14.48 -7.76
CA PHE A 11 8.25 14.44 -8.92
C PHE A 11 8.97 14.52 -10.27
N PRO A 12 10.00 15.37 -10.47
CA PRO A 12 10.76 15.39 -11.72
C PRO A 12 11.39 14.03 -12.05
N GLY A 13 11.93 13.32 -11.06
CA GLY A 13 12.51 11.99 -11.23
C GLY A 13 11.48 10.95 -11.64
N TRP A 14 10.28 10.98 -11.04
CA TRP A 14 9.17 10.10 -11.40
C TRP A 14 8.64 10.37 -12.81
N ARG A 15 8.48 11.64 -13.17
CA ARG A 15 8.03 12.01 -14.53
C ARG A 15 9.01 11.53 -15.62
N LYS A 16 10.32 11.60 -15.38
CA LYS A 16 11.33 11.04 -16.30
C LYS A 16 11.17 9.52 -16.49
N ARG A 17 10.69 8.81 -15.46
CA ARG A 17 10.37 7.36 -15.50
C ARG A 17 8.94 7.06 -15.99
N LYS A 18 8.21 8.06 -16.51
CA LYS A 18 6.80 7.95 -16.90
C LYS A 18 5.88 7.50 -15.76
N SER A 19 6.24 7.82 -14.52
CA SER A 19 5.42 7.60 -13.33
C SER A 19 4.76 8.90 -12.90
N TYR A 20 3.46 8.83 -12.60
CA TYR A 20 2.64 10.00 -12.30
C TYR A 20 1.85 9.79 -11.01
N ILE A 21 1.66 10.87 -10.25
CA ILE A 21 0.81 10.86 -9.07
C ILE A 21 -0.64 11.04 -9.51
N ARG A 22 -1.51 10.10 -9.12
CA ARG A 22 -2.95 10.19 -9.33
C ARG A 22 -3.59 10.88 -8.12
N TYR A 23 -4.44 11.86 -8.39
CA TYR A 23 -5.22 12.52 -7.34
C TYR A 23 -6.19 11.54 -6.69
N LEU A 24 -6.23 11.56 -5.35
CA LEU A 24 -7.17 10.81 -4.52
C LEU A 24 -7.83 11.81 -3.57
N PRO A 25 -9.17 11.94 -3.57
CA PRO A 25 -9.87 12.81 -2.62
C PRO A 25 -9.62 12.40 -1.17
N PRO A 26 -9.64 13.35 -0.22
CA PRO A 26 -9.58 13.04 1.21
C PRO A 26 -10.72 12.10 1.63
N TYR A 27 -10.42 11.17 2.54
CA TYR A 27 -11.39 10.24 3.12
C TYR A 27 -12.13 9.34 2.11
N SER A 28 -11.53 9.07 0.94
CA SER A 28 -12.06 8.14 -0.08
C SER A 28 -11.27 6.81 -0.17
N PRO A 29 -11.26 5.98 0.89
CA PRO A 29 -10.55 4.69 0.86
C PRO A 29 -11.12 3.72 -0.19
N GLU A 30 -12.40 3.85 -0.56
CA GLU A 30 -13.06 3.08 -1.62
C GLU A 30 -12.45 3.32 -3.01
N LEU A 31 -11.77 4.46 -3.20
CA LEU A 31 -11.08 4.81 -4.45
C LEU A 31 -9.60 4.37 -4.45
N ASN A 32 -9.09 3.80 -3.35
CA ASN A 32 -7.71 3.33 -3.23
C ASN A 32 -7.65 1.79 -3.37
N PRO A 33 -7.17 1.25 -4.51
CA PRO A 33 -7.09 -0.21 -4.72
C PRO A 33 -6.29 -0.94 -3.65
N THR A 34 -5.27 -0.29 -3.08
CA THR A 34 -4.46 -0.87 -2.00
C THR A 34 -5.29 -1.17 -0.75
N GLU A 35 -6.26 -0.33 -0.40
CA GLU A 35 -7.18 -0.58 0.72
C GLU A 35 -8.05 -1.82 0.48
N ILE A 36 -8.51 -2.02 -0.75
CA ILE A 36 -9.31 -3.18 -1.15
C ILE A 36 -8.48 -4.47 -0.98
N VAL A 37 -7.24 -4.46 -1.47
CA VAL A 37 -6.31 -5.59 -1.33
C VAL A 37 -6.06 -5.90 0.15
N TRP A 38 -5.79 -4.89 0.98
CA TRP A 38 -5.57 -5.09 2.41
C TRP A 38 -6.80 -5.57 3.16
N LYS A 39 -8.00 -5.10 2.79
CA LYS A 39 -9.25 -5.61 3.36
C LYS A 39 -9.39 -7.10 3.08
N PHE A 40 -9.13 -7.52 1.85
CA PHE A 40 -9.20 -8.94 1.48
C PHE A 40 -8.13 -9.78 2.19
N ALA A 41 -6.89 -9.30 2.23
CA ALA A 41 -5.77 -9.98 2.90
C ALA A 41 -6.09 -10.22 4.38
N LYS A 42 -6.50 -9.16 5.10
CA LYS A 42 -6.83 -9.23 6.53
C LYS A 42 -8.03 -10.12 6.82
N GLN A 43 -9.06 -10.09 5.97
CA GLN A 43 -10.32 -10.79 6.26
C GLN A 43 -10.29 -12.28 5.88
N TYR A 44 -9.53 -12.66 4.85
CA TYR A 44 -9.65 -14.00 4.26
C TYR A 44 -8.35 -14.78 4.11
N ARG A 45 -7.19 -14.14 4.22
CA ARG A 45 -5.92 -14.76 3.81
C ARG A 45 -4.85 -14.80 4.90
N LEU A 46 -4.82 -13.83 5.80
CA LEU A 46 -3.83 -13.78 6.87
C LEU A 46 -4.31 -14.58 8.10
N PRO A 47 -3.53 -15.56 8.61
CA PRO A 47 -3.86 -16.24 9.85
C PRO A 47 -3.67 -15.29 11.05
N ILE A 48 -4.38 -15.55 12.16
CA ILE A 48 -4.24 -14.75 13.39
C ILE A 48 -2.79 -14.76 13.91
N SER A 49 -2.06 -15.85 13.71
CA SER A 49 -0.65 -15.98 14.08
C SER A 49 0.26 -14.98 13.37
N ALA A 50 -0.14 -14.44 12.21
CA ALA A 50 0.62 -13.44 11.47
C ALA A 50 0.70 -12.09 12.21
N TYR A 51 -0.20 -11.85 13.18
CA TYR A 51 -0.24 -10.60 13.94
C TYR A 51 0.55 -10.64 15.25
N LEU A 52 1.23 -11.75 15.56
CA LEU A 52 1.95 -11.92 16.82
C LEU A 52 3.27 -11.13 16.89
N SER A 53 3.89 -10.85 15.74
CA SER A 53 5.12 -10.05 15.63
C SER A 53 5.30 -9.57 14.20
N CYS A 54 6.17 -8.58 13.99
CA CYS A 54 6.57 -8.17 12.64
C CYS A 54 7.19 -9.33 11.86
N GLU A 55 8.02 -10.15 12.52
CA GLU A 55 8.65 -11.33 11.91
C GLU A 55 7.61 -12.34 11.41
N ASN A 56 6.55 -12.57 12.20
CA ASN A 56 5.45 -13.46 11.84
C ASN A 56 4.55 -12.89 10.74
N PHE A 57 4.62 -11.58 10.45
CA PHE A 57 3.76 -10.91 9.49
C PHE A 57 4.29 -10.99 8.05
N VAL A 58 5.62 -10.90 7.86
CA VAL A 58 6.22 -10.75 6.52
C VAL A 58 5.93 -11.94 5.62
N SER A 59 6.27 -13.16 6.07
CA SER A 59 6.12 -14.37 5.25
C SER A 59 4.66 -14.63 4.82
N PRO A 60 3.65 -14.55 5.71
CA PRO A 60 2.25 -14.64 5.31
C PRO A 60 1.82 -13.57 4.32
N VAL A 61 2.24 -12.31 4.49
CA VAL A 61 1.90 -11.23 3.55
C VAL A 61 2.53 -11.46 2.19
N GLU A 62 3.79 -11.86 2.13
CA GLU A 62 4.44 -12.22 0.85
C GLU A 62 3.71 -13.37 0.15
N TYR A 63 3.26 -14.38 0.90
CA TYR A 63 2.45 -15.46 0.34
C TYR A 63 1.13 -14.95 -0.23
N VAL A 64 0.45 -14.03 0.44
CA VAL A 64 -0.81 -13.43 -0.04
C VAL A 64 -0.61 -12.56 -1.28
N LEU A 65 0.53 -11.88 -1.40
CA LEU A 65 0.85 -10.95 -2.48
C LEU A 65 1.50 -11.61 -3.71
N LYS A 66 2.00 -12.85 -3.60
CA LYS A 66 2.49 -13.64 -4.74
C LYS A 66 1.31 -14.04 -5.61
N ILE A 67 1.09 -13.27 -6.68
CA ILE A 67 0.19 -13.57 -7.82
C ILE A 67 1.03 -14.19 -8.93
#